data_AF-A0A3B5LXH0-F1
#
_entry.id   AF-A0A3B5LXH0-F1
#
_cell.length_a   1.000
_cell.length_b   1.000
_cell.length_c   1.000
_cell.angle_alpha   90.00
_cell.angle_beta   90.00
_cell.angle_gamma   90.00
#
_symmetry.space_group_name_H-M   'P 1'
#
loop_
_entity.id
_entity.type
_entity.pdbx_description
1 polymer ?
#
loop_
_entity_poly.entity_id
_entity_poly.type
_entity_poly.pdbx_seq_one_letter_code
_entity_poly.pdbx_strand_id
1 'polypeptide(L)' 'RFSILSLRVQCVLRRATVPSLVVILGATGTGKSKLAIEIGKRLQGEIISADSMQVRGFAA' A
#
# COMPACT_ATOMS: atom_id res chain seq x y z
N ARG A 1 0.25 8.90 -52.15
CA ARG A 1 0.95 7.80 -51.44
C ARG A 1 0.70 7.98 -49.96
N PHE A 2 -0.43 7.47 -49.51
CA PHE A 2 -0.93 7.44 -48.13
C PHE A 2 0.13 6.78 -47.23
N SER A 3 0.60 7.44 -46.17
CA SER A 3 -0.06 7.63 -44.86
C SER A 3 -0.02 6.37 -43.99
N ILE A 4 0.72 6.48 -42.90
CA ILE A 4 0.38 5.93 -41.57
C ILE A 4 0.23 4.40 -41.52
N LEU A 5 1.34 3.68 -41.44
CA LEU A 5 1.35 2.28 -40.98
C LEU A 5 2.46 1.99 -39.96
N SER A 6 2.67 2.92 -39.01
CA SER A 6 3.50 2.67 -37.82
C SER A 6 2.69 2.72 -36.50
N LEU A 7 1.36 2.86 -36.59
CA LEU A 7 0.45 3.04 -35.44
C LEU A 7 -0.29 1.75 -35.06
N ARG A 8 0.37 0.59 -35.13
CA ARG A 8 -0.23 -0.66 -34.63
C ARG A 8 0.69 -1.36 -33.62
N VAL A 9 0.16 -1.46 -32.40
CA VAL A 9 0.52 -2.40 -31.33
C VAL A 9 1.71 -2.04 -30.45
N GLN A 10 1.89 -0.76 -30.11
CA GLN A 10 2.27 -0.46 -28.73
C GLN A 10 1.01 -0.40 -27.87
N CYS A 11 0.31 -1.54 -27.76
CA CYS A 11 -0.54 -1.78 -26.61
C CYS A 11 0.41 -1.80 -25.41
N VAL A 12 0.62 -0.62 -24.85
CA VAL A 12 1.37 -0.39 -23.62
C VAL A 12 0.83 -1.39 -22.61
N LEU A 13 1.55 -2.49 -22.40
CA LEU A 13 1.38 -3.35 -21.24
C LEU A 13 1.74 -2.48 -20.05
N ARG A 14 0.78 -1.66 -19.58
CA ARG A 14 0.85 -1.08 -18.25
C ARG A 14 0.86 -2.28 -17.32
N ARG A 15 2.05 -2.67 -16.87
CA ARG A 15 2.21 -3.53 -15.72
C ARG A 15 1.32 -2.93 -14.64
N ALA A 16 0.27 -3.64 -14.25
CA ALA A 16 -0.53 -3.24 -13.11
C ALA A 16 0.43 -3.29 -11.91
N THR A 17 0.97 -2.13 -11.54
CA THR A 17 1.79 -2.00 -10.35
C THR A 17 0.83 -2.11 -9.18
N VAL A 18 0.69 -3.34 -8.68
CA VAL A 18 0.05 -3.56 -7.39
C VAL A 18 0.83 -2.76 -6.36
N PRO A 19 0.16 -1.93 -5.53
CA PRO A 19 0.85 -1.20 -4.49
C PRO A 19 1.56 -2.18 -3.56
N SER A 20 2.77 -1.84 -3.12
CA SER A 20 3.52 -2.68 -2.19
C SER A 20 2.81 -2.66 -0.83
N LEU A 21 2.39 -3.83 -0.35
CA LEU A 21 1.69 -4.00 0.93
C LEU A 21 2.62 -4.69 1.94
N VAL A 22 2.74 -4.09 3.12
CA VAL A 22 3.49 -4.65 4.26
C VAL A 22 2.51 -4.92 5.40
N VAL A 23 2.52 -6.14 5.93
CA VAL A 23 1.64 -6.54 7.04
C VAL A 23 2.50 -6.89 8.26
N ILE A 24 2.21 -6.26 9.40
CA ILE A 24 2.94 -6.47 10.66
C ILE A 24 2.02 -7.23 11.62
N LEU A 25 2.33 -8.51 11.84
CA LEU A 25 1.56 -9.42 12.71
C LEU A 25 2.32 -9.71 14.01
N GLY A 26 1.60 -10.19 15.03
CA GLY A 26 2.19 -10.62 16.31
C GLY A 26 1.26 -10.43 17.52
N ALA A 27 1.66 -10.94 18.68
CA ALA A 27 0.88 -10.87 19.93
C ALA A 27 0.69 -9.43 20.44
N THR A 28 -0.34 -9.20 21.27
CA THR A 28 -0.60 -7.89 21.90
C THR A 28 0.59 -7.47 22.76
N GLY A 29 0.98 -6.19 22.72
CA GLY A 29 2.10 -5.67 23.52
C GLY A 29 3.51 -5.87 22.93
N THR A 30 3.69 -6.53 21.77
CA THR A 30 5.01 -6.75 21.16
C THR A 30 5.60 -5.55 20.41
N GLY A 31 4.98 -4.37 20.50
CA GLY A 31 5.50 -3.14 19.88
C GLY A 31 5.21 -2.98 18.38
N LYS A 32 4.27 -3.74 17.80
CA LYS A 32 3.90 -3.66 16.37
C LYS A 32 3.60 -2.24 15.89
N SER A 33 2.86 -1.46 16.67
CA SER A 33 2.51 -0.07 16.31
C SER A 33 3.74 0.84 16.24
N LYS A 34 4.72 0.64 17.12
CA LYS A 34 5.98 1.41 17.10
C LYS A 34 6.79 1.09 15.85
N LEU A 35 6.89 -0.19 15.50
CA LEU A 35 7.55 -0.63 14.26
C LEU A 35 6.84 -0.11 13.00
N ALA A 36 5.50 -0.14 12.97
CA ALA A 36 4.71 0.38 11.86
C ALA A 36 4.98 1.87 11.61
N ILE A 37 5.08 2.67 12.68
CA ILE A 37 5.38 4.11 12.59
C ILE A 37 6.79 4.35 12.03
N GLU A 38 7.79 3.61 12.50
CA GLU A 38 9.16 3.75 12.00
C GLU A 38 9.27 3.38 10.51
N ILE A 39 8.60 2.30 10.09
CA ILE A 39 8.56 1.88 8.69
C ILE A 39 7.81 2.90 7.83
N GLY A 40 6.63 3.36 8.26
CA GLY A 40 5.83 4.35 7.54
C GLY A 40 6.60 5.66 7.31
N LYS A 41 7.36 6.12 8.32
CA LYS A 41 8.23 7.30 8.18
C LYS A 41 9.36 7.10 7.16
N ARG A 42 9.98 5.92 7.13
CA ARG A 42 11.10 5.63 6.21
C ARG A 42 10.65 5.42 4.77
N LEU A 43 9.51 4.75 4.59
CA LEU A 43 8.97 4.42 3.27
C LEU A 43 7.99 5.46 2.73
N GLN A 44 7.70 6.52 3.50
CA GLN A 44 6.65 7.49 3.19
C GLN A 44 5.31 6.80 2.88
N GLY A 45 5.04 5.71 3.61
CA GLY A 45 3.88 4.86 3.43
C GLY A 45 2.75 5.20 4.39
N GLU A 46 1.52 4.87 4.00
CA GLU A 46 0.35 5.01 4.84
C GLU A 46 0.22 3.81 5.80
N ILE A 47 -0.16 4.08 7.05
CA ILE A 47 -0.37 3.05 8.07
C ILE A 47 -1.87 2.89 8.28
N ILE A 48 -2.38 1.69 8.03
CA ILE A 48 -3.78 1.33 8.28
C ILE A 48 -3.84 0.43 9.50
N SER A 49 -4.60 0.82 10.53
CA SER A 49 -4.80 -0.02 11.71
C SER A 49 -5.76 -1.17 11.37
N ALA A 50 -5.32 -2.40 11.64
CA ALA A 50 -6.13 -3.61 11.52
C ALA A 50 -6.61 -4.15 12.88
N ASP A 51 -6.37 -3.42 13.97
CA ASP A 51 -6.79 -3.83 15.32
C ASP A 51 -8.21 -3.35 15.62
N SER A 52 -9.15 -4.30 15.71
CA SER A 52 -10.56 -4.02 16.00
C SER A 52 -10.79 -3.39 17.38
N MET A 53 -9.87 -3.57 18.33
CA MET A 53 -9.95 -2.93 19.64
C MET A 53 -9.53 -1.46 19.59
N GLN A 54 -8.59 -1.09 18.72
CA GLN A 54 -8.12 0.29 18.59
C GLN A 54 -9.17 1.21 17.92
N VAL A 55 -10.12 0.65 17.16
CA VAL A 55 -11.19 1.39 16.48
C VAL A 55 -12.33 1.79 17.45
N ARG A 56 -12.43 1.20 18.64
CA ARG A 56 -13.53 1.47 19.61
C ARG A 56 -13.40 2.75 20.44
N GLY A 57 -12.62 3.73 19.99
CA GLY A 57 -12.35 4.97 20.72
C GLY A 57 -13.40 6.09 20.60
N PHE A 58 -14.54 5.87 19.91
CA PHE A 58 -15.56 6.91 19.66
C PHE A 58 -16.85 6.75 20.48
N ALA A 59 -16.78 6.14 21.66
CA ALA A 59 -17.92 6.05 22.58
C ALA A 59 -17.48 6.39 24.01
N ALA A 60 -17.27 7.68 24.27
CA ALA A 60 -17.26 8.29 25.59
C ALA A 60 -17.67 9.76 25.46
#